data_AF-A0A3Q3EJ58-F1
#
_entry.id   AF-A0A3Q3EJ58-F1
#
_cell.length_a   1.000
_cell.length_b   1.000
_cell.length_c   1.000
_cell.angle_alpha   90.00
_cell.angle_beta   90.00
_cell.angle_gamma   90.00
#
_symmetry.space_group_name_H-M   'P 1'
#
loop_
_entity.id
_entity.type
_entity.pdbx_description
1 polymer ?
#
loop_
_entity_poly.entity_id
_entity_poly.type
_entity_poly.pdbx_seq_one_letter_code
_entity_poly.pdbx_strand_id
1 'polypeptide(L)'
;MGFQTRRKKQETEKKLKLEALLKEVEEINIAILQMAPGKSPRMDGLPQEFYSKFQHKLTTLLLAHYSEVFLTGAFSTFSNTASIILLPKKDKDPLICGSKRPLSILNCDIKILSKVLANRLVSLIKAQNAQK
;
A
#
# COMPACT_ATOMS: atom_id res chain seq x y z
N MET A 1 0.40 -27.32 28.23
CA MET A 1 1.04 -25.99 28.11
C MET A 1 1.73 -25.73 26.76
N GLY A 2 2.13 -26.73 25.96
CA GLY A 2 2.93 -26.50 24.72
C GLY A 2 2.21 -25.88 23.50
N PHE A 3 0.88 -25.99 23.40
CA PHE A 3 0.13 -25.49 22.23
C PHE A 3 0.03 -23.96 22.18
N GLN A 4 -0.07 -23.28 23.32
CA GLN A 4 -0.11 -21.82 23.36
C GLN A 4 1.25 -21.21 22.99
N THR A 5 2.34 -21.82 23.43
CA THR A 5 3.71 -21.37 23.14
C THR A 5 4.06 -21.52 21.66
N ARG A 6 3.61 -22.60 21.02
CA ARG A 6 3.83 -22.85 19.57
C ARG A 6 3.05 -21.88 18.68
N ARG A 7 1.81 -21.54 19.07
CA ARG A 7 0.95 -20.57 18.36
C ARG A 7 1.52 -19.15 18.45
N LYS A 8 1.94 -18.72 19.64
CA LYS A 8 2.61 -17.43 19.86
C LYS A 8 3.91 -17.30 19.09
N LYS A 9 4.72 -18.38 19.03
CA LYS A 9 5.96 -18.43 18.25
C LYS A 9 5.72 -18.28 16.74
N GLN A 10 4.70 -18.96 16.19
CA GLN A 10 4.30 -18.80 14.79
C GLN A 10 3.76 -17.40 14.46
N GLU A 11 3.01 -16.78 15.36
CA GLU A 11 2.52 -15.40 15.17
C GLU A 11 3.68 -14.39 15.19
N THR A 12 4.64 -14.56 16.09
CA THR A 12 5.82 -13.68 16.14
C THR A 12 6.72 -13.85 14.92
N GLU A 13 6.94 -15.07 14.44
CA GLU A 13 7.70 -15.33 13.20
C GLU A 13 7.00 -14.74 11.96
N LYS A 14 5.67 -14.78 11.89
CA LYS A 14 4.89 -14.16 10.79
C LYS A 14 4.94 -12.64 10.85
N LYS A 15 4.80 -12.07 12.06
CA LYS A 15 4.92 -10.63 12.29
C LYS A 15 6.31 -10.16 11.86
N LEU A 16 7.36 -10.88 12.27
CA LEU A 16 8.74 -10.60 11.90
C LEU A 16 8.99 -10.72 10.38
N LYS A 17 8.33 -11.64 9.67
CA LYS A 17 8.41 -11.74 8.20
C LYS A 17 7.71 -10.60 7.47
N LEU A 18 6.62 -10.08 8.03
CA LEU A 18 5.86 -8.98 7.43
C LEU A 18 6.56 -7.63 7.70
N GLU A 19 7.03 -7.42 8.92
CA GLU A 19 7.77 -6.25 9.40
C GLU A 19 9.26 -6.30 9.03
N ALA A 20 9.73 -7.40 8.45
CA ALA A 20 11.04 -7.45 7.85
C ALA A 20 11.15 -6.29 6.86
N LEU A 21 12.16 -5.45 7.07
CA LEU A 21 12.48 -4.33 6.18
C LEU A 21 12.29 -4.76 4.73
N LEU A 22 11.65 -3.90 3.94
CA LEU A 22 11.67 -4.08 2.49
C LEU A 22 13.14 -4.13 2.07
N LYS A 23 13.59 -5.31 1.62
CA LYS A 23 14.97 -5.52 1.20
C LYS A 23 15.11 -5.60 -0.31
N GLU A 24 14.02 -5.88 -1.01
CA GLU A 24 14.06 -6.23 -2.43
C GLU A 24 13.37 -5.16 -3.28
N VAL A 25 14.13 -4.60 -4.21
CA VAL A 25 13.68 -3.67 -5.26
C VAL A 25 12.66 -4.38 -6.16
N GLU A 26 12.83 -5.68 -6.35
CA GLU A 26 12.00 -6.56 -7.15
C GLU A 26 10.54 -6.58 -6.68
N GLU A 27 10.29 -6.63 -5.36
CA GLU A 27 8.92 -6.62 -4.82
C GLU A 27 8.17 -5.34 -5.20
N ILE A 28 8.87 -4.19 -5.17
CA ILE A 28 8.29 -2.89 -5.53
C ILE A 28 8.05 -2.81 -7.03
N ASN A 29 8.99 -3.27 -7.86
CA ASN A 29 8.81 -3.32 -9.32
C ASN A 29 7.60 -4.19 -9.70
N ILE A 30 7.49 -5.37 -9.11
CA ILE A 30 6.35 -6.27 -9.31
C ILE A 30 5.04 -5.58 -8.89
N ALA A 31 5.04 -4.87 -7.76
CA ALA A 31 3.86 -4.16 -7.31
C ALA A 31 3.44 -3.04 -8.28
N ILE A 32 4.40 -2.25 -8.79
CA ILE A 32 4.14 -1.19 -9.79
C ILE A 32 3.49 -1.78 -11.04
N LEU A 33 4.00 -2.90 -11.55
CA LEU A 33 3.50 -3.56 -12.76
C LEU A 33 2.12 -4.20 -12.58
N GLN A 34 1.78 -4.61 -11.35
CA GLN A 34 0.47 -5.21 -11.03
C GLN A 34 -0.63 -4.18 -10.80
N MET A 35 -0.29 -2.89 -10.67
CA MET A 35 -1.28 -1.83 -10.47
C MET A 35 -1.98 -1.50 -11.79
N ALA A 36 -3.29 -1.24 -11.71
CA ALA A 36 -4.07 -0.86 -12.88
C ALA A 36 -3.74 0.57 -13.34
N PRO A 37 -3.52 0.80 -14.64
CA PRO A 37 -3.34 2.13 -15.21
C PRO A 37 -4.67 2.91 -15.26
N GLY A 38 -4.60 4.19 -15.63
CA GLY A 38 -5.75 5.07 -15.83
C GLY A 38 -6.38 5.58 -14.55
N LYS A 39 -5.67 5.52 -13.42
CA LYS A 39 -6.15 6.05 -12.15
C LYS A 39 -5.75 7.51 -11.99
N SER A 40 -6.67 8.32 -11.47
CA SER A 40 -6.40 9.73 -11.20
C SER A 40 -5.24 9.88 -10.21
N PRO A 41 -4.21 10.69 -10.55
CA PRO A 41 -3.19 11.07 -9.58
C PRO A 41 -3.80 11.96 -8.49
N ARG A 42 -3.04 12.23 -7.44
CA ARG A 42 -3.41 13.27 -6.47
C ARG A 42 -2.98 14.63 -7.02
N MET A 43 -2.95 15.63 -6.14
CA MET A 43 -2.45 16.99 -6.41
C MET A 43 -0.95 17.02 -6.75
N ASP A 44 -0.24 15.92 -6.52
CA ASP A 44 1.15 15.72 -6.96
C ASP A 44 1.27 15.51 -8.47
N GLY A 45 0.18 15.13 -9.15
CA GLY A 45 0.17 14.89 -10.58
C GLY A 45 0.97 13.66 -11.01
N LEU A 46 1.32 12.74 -10.09
CA LEU A 46 2.12 11.55 -10.37
C LEU A 46 1.24 10.28 -10.46
N PRO A 47 0.83 9.85 -11.67
CA PRO A 47 -0.01 8.68 -11.83
C PRO A 47 0.82 7.39 -11.87
N GLN A 48 0.17 6.23 -11.88
CA GLN A 48 0.85 4.93 -11.88
C GLN A 48 1.77 4.74 -13.09
N GLU A 49 1.41 5.31 -14.23
CA GLU A 49 2.16 5.24 -15.48
C GLU A 49 3.52 5.93 -15.37
N PHE A 50 3.62 6.98 -14.55
CA PHE A 50 4.89 7.62 -14.24
C PHE A 50 5.82 6.64 -13.52
N TYR A 51 5.32 5.94 -12.50
CA TYR A 51 6.10 4.93 -11.77
C TYR A 51 6.47 3.75 -12.66
N SER A 52 5.56 3.29 -13.51
CA SER A 52 5.84 2.21 -14.47
C SER A 52 6.94 2.60 -15.46
N LYS A 53 6.87 3.82 -16.01
CA LYS A 53 7.85 4.32 -16.99
C LYS A 53 9.24 4.53 -16.39
N PHE A 54 9.32 4.96 -15.14
CA PHE A 54 10.58 5.33 -14.48
C PHE A 54 10.99 4.38 -13.34
N GLN A 55 10.44 3.17 -13.29
CA GLN A 55 10.67 2.19 -12.22
C GLN A 55 12.16 1.98 -11.91
N HIS A 56 13.02 1.86 -12.93
CA HIS A 56 14.46 1.64 -12.76
C HIS A 56 15.16 2.75 -11.95
N LYS A 57 14.65 3.98 -11.97
CA LYS A 57 15.21 5.11 -11.21
C LYS A 57 14.48 5.34 -9.88
N LEU A 58 13.16 5.14 -9.87
CA LEU A 58 12.33 5.45 -8.72
C LEU A 58 12.34 4.36 -7.65
N THR A 59 12.50 3.10 -8.03
CA THR A 59 12.33 1.99 -7.08
C THR A 59 13.37 2.03 -5.95
N THR A 60 14.61 2.43 -6.24
CA THR A 60 15.64 2.61 -5.20
C THR A 60 15.29 3.73 -4.22
N LEU A 61 14.71 4.85 -4.72
CA LEU A 61 14.26 5.96 -3.89
C LEU A 61 13.06 5.56 -3.03
N LEU A 62 12.10 4.85 -3.61
CA LEU A 62 10.95 4.30 -2.90
C LEU A 62 11.37 3.31 -1.82
N LEU A 63 12.36 2.46 -2.11
CA LEU A 63 12.88 1.51 -1.14
C LEU A 63 13.51 2.21 0.08
N ALA A 64 14.33 3.24 -0.16
CA ALA A 64 14.90 4.05 0.90
C ALA A 64 13.81 4.73 1.74
N HIS A 65 12.82 5.34 1.07
CA HIS A 65 11.70 6.00 1.74
C HIS A 65 10.88 5.02 2.59
N TYR A 66 10.51 3.86 2.05
CA TYR A 66 9.74 2.89 2.83
C TYR A 66 10.54 2.31 3.99
N SER A 67 11.85 2.09 3.83
CA SER A 67 12.71 1.63 4.91
C SER A 67 12.72 2.62 6.08
N GLU A 68 12.77 3.92 5.78
CA GLU A 68 12.65 4.98 6.79
C GLU A 68 11.27 4.95 7.47
N VAL A 69 10.19 4.77 6.71
CA VAL A 69 8.83 4.65 7.27
C VAL A 69 8.72 3.44 8.22
N PHE A 70 9.30 2.29 7.87
CA PHE A 70 9.30 1.12 8.77
C PHE A 70 10.16 1.33 10.02
N LEU A 71 11.28 2.06 9.89
CA LEU A 71 12.16 2.37 11.01
C LEU A 71 11.51 3.37 12.00
N THR A 72 10.89 4.42 11.46
CA THR A 72 10.29 5.51 12.24
C THR A 72 8.86 5.19 12.71
N GLY A 73 8.17 4.27 12.02
CA GLY A 73 6.76 3.95 12.24
C GLY A 73 5.80 5.04 11.73
N ALA A 74 6.28 6.03 10.98
CA ALA A 74 5.48 7.15 10.52
C ALA A 74 5.80 7.53 9.07
N PHE A 75 4.78 7.98 8.33
CA PHE A 75 4.98 8.62 7.04
C PHE A 75 5.28 10.10 7.21
N SER A 76 5.94 10.70 6.22
CA SER A 76 6.02 12.15 6.11
C SER A 76 4.61 12.76 6.09
N THR A 77 4.45 13.99 6.58
CA THR A 77 3.15 14.69 6.56
C THR A 77 2.56 14.75 5.15
N PHE A 78 3.41 14.94 4.14
CA PHE A 78 2.99 15.00 2.74
C PHE A 78 2.39 13.68 2.24
N SER A 79 3.10 12.58 2.50
CA SER A 79 2.65 11.23 2.16
C SER A 79 1.37 10.90 2.93
N ASN A 80 1.28 11.21 4.23
CA ASN A 80 0.11 10.90 5.07
C ASN A 80 -1.11 11.82 4.87
N THR A 81 -1.15 12.63 3.80
CA THR A 81 -2.29 13.50 3.51
C THR A 81 -3.12 12.90 2.38
N ALA A 82 -4.45 13.13 2.39
CA ALA A 82 -5.34 12.74 1.31
C ALA A 82 -6.08 13.97 0.76
N SER A 83 -6.34 13.98 -0.55
CA SER A 83 -7.21 14.98 -1.18
C SER A 83 -8.64 14.45 -1.24
N ILE A 84 -9.59 15.16 -0.64
CA ILE A 84 -10.99 14.73 -0.61
C ILE A 84 -11.71 15.29 -1.84
N ILE A 85 -12.23 14.40 -2.68
CA ILE A 85 -13.12 14.75 -3.80
C ILE A 85 -14.54 14.30 -3.46
N LEU A 86 -15.52 15.18 -3.71
CA LEU A 86 -16.93 14.89 -3.48
C LEU A 86 -17.60 14.43 -4.77
N LEU A 87 -18.00 13.16 -4.84
CA LEU A 87 -18.78 12.63 -5.97
C LEU A 87 -20.28 12.75 -5.70
N PRO A 88 -21.08 13.25 -6.65
CA PRO A 88 -22.53 13.27 -6.49
C PRO A 88 -23.11 11.85 -6.48
N LYS A 89 -24.11 11.60 -5.63
CA LYS A 89 -24.94 10.41 -5.69
C LYS A 89 -25.91 10.55 -6.87
N LYS A 90 -26.11 9.44 -7.58
CA LYS A 90 -27.15 9.37 -8.63
C LYS A 90 -28.51 9.63 -7.98
N ASP A 91 -29.37 10.36 -8.69
CA ASP A 91 -30.76 10.62 -8.31
C ASP A 91 -30.96 11.38 -6.98
N LYS A 92 -29.97 12.20 -6.58
CA LYS A 92 -30.06 13.08 -5.41
C LYS A 92 -29.66 14.51 -5.73
N ASP A 93 -30.27 15.47 -5.05
CA ASP A 93 -29.96 16.88 -5.19
C ASP A 93 -28.48 17.16 -4.82
N PRO A 94 -27.66 17.68 -5.76
CA PRO A 94 -26.24 17.95 -5.54
C PRO A 94 -25.96 19.11 -4.56
N LEU A 95 -26.96 19.93 -4.22
CA LEU A 95 -26.81 21.02 -3.26
C LEU A 95 -26.82 20.52 -1.80
N ILE A 96 -27.38 19.34 -1.54
CA ILE A 96 -27.43 18.73 -0.22
C ILE A 96 -26.09 18.02 0.07
N CYS A 97 -25.45 18.35 1.20
CA CYS A 97 -24.17 17.74 1.61
C CYS A 97 -24.24 16.21 1.70
N GLY A 98 -25.33 15.66 2.26
CA GLY A 98 -25.57 14.22 2.38
C GLY A 98 -25.76 13.49 1.03
N SER A 99 -25.91 14.23 -0.07
CA SER A 99 -26.00 13.69 -1.43
C SER A 99 -24.65 13.46 -2.09
N LYS A 100 -23.53 13.78 -1.41
CA LYS A 100 -22.18 13.55 -1.93
C LYS A 100 -21.53 12.33 -1.28
N ARG A 101 -20.61 11.68 -1.98
CA ARG A 101 -19.73 10.61 -1.48
C ARG A 101 -18.31 11.16 -1.43
N PRO A 102 -17.70 11.30 -0.24
CA PRO A 102 -16.30 11.68 -0.15
C PRO A 102 -15.41 10.53 -0.64
N LEU A 103 -14.46 10.85 -1.51
CA LEU A 103 -13.38 9.97 -1.92
C LEU A 103 -12.05 10.56 -1.49
N SER A 104 -11.30 9.80 -0.70
CA SER A 104 -9.94 10.15 -0.31
C SER A 104 -8.96 9.68 -1.40
N ILE A 105 -8.39 10.64 -2.14
CA ILE A 105 -7.35 10.37 -3.12
C ILE A 105 -5.99 10.45 -2.43
N LEU A 106 -5.34 9.30 -2.35
CA LEU A 106 -3.98 9.14 -1.83
C LEU A 106 -2.95 9.20 -2.96
N ASN A 107 -1.71 9.56 -2.61
CA ASN A 107 -0.56 9.49 -3.50
C ASN A 107 -0.34 8.05 -4.01
N CYS A 108 0.28 7.92 -5.18
CA CYS A 108 0.51 6.62 -5.80
C CYS A 108 1.62 5.80 -5.09
N ASP A 109 2.61 6.46 -4.48
CA ASP A 109 3.65 5.82 -3.65
C ASP A 109 3.05 4.98 -2.50
N ILE A 110 2.12 5.51 -1.72
CA ILE A 110 1.46 4.77 -0.64
C ILE A 110 0.66 3.60 -1.19
N LYS A 111 0.04 3.76 -2.36
CA LYS A 111 -0.68 2.67 -3.02
C LYS A 111 0.28 1.55 -3.46
N ILE A 112 1.48 1.90 -3.92
CA ILE A 112 2.54 0.93 -4.24
C ILE A 112 2.94 0.17 -2.98
N LEU A 113 3.23 0.86 -1.88
CA LEU A 113 3.58 0.21 -0.61
C LEU A 113 2.45 -0.71 -0.10
N SER A 114 1.20 -0.24 -0.18
CA SER A 114 0.02 -1.04 0.20
C SER A 114 -0.09 -2.31 -0.64
N LYS A 115 0.23 -2.22 -1.95
CA LYS A 115 0.23 -3.36 -2.87
C LYS A 115 1.35 -4.34 -2.53
N VAL A 116 2.55 -3.87 -2.20
CA VAL A 116 3.66 -4.72 -1.75
C VAL A 116 3.26 -5.50 -0.49
N LEU A 117 2.71 -4.82 0.51
CA LEU A 117 2.24 -5.44 1.75
C LEU A 117 1.13 -6.47 1.49
N ALA A 118 0.17 -6.14 0.61
CA ALA A 118 -0.88 -7.07 0.22
C ALA A 118 -0.31 -8.33 -0.43
N ASN A 119 0.70 -8.20 -1.31
CA ASN A 119 1.35 -9.34 -1.94
C ASN A 119 2.05 -10.24 -0.92
N ARG A 120 2.77 -9.65 0.05
CA ARG A 120 3.38 -10.40 1.17
C ARG A 120 2.34 -11.15 2.00
N LEU A 121 1.24 -10.49 2.35
CA LEU A 121 0.13 -11.11 3.10
C LEU A 121 -0.49 -12.28 2.35
N VAL A 122 -0.75 -12.13 1.04
CA VAL A 122 -1.29 -13.21 0.21
C VAL A 122 -0.35 -14.42 0.20
N SER A 123 0.96 -14.20 0.05
CA SER A 123 1.96 -15.27 0.08
C SER A 123 1.97 -16.00 1.43
N LEU A 124 1.88 -15.27 2.55
CA LEU A 124 1.82 -15.86 3.89
C LEU A 124 0.54 -16.69 4.08
N ILE A 125 -0.62 -16.18 3.65
CA ILE A 125 -1.90 -16.89 3.75
C ILE A 125 -1.88 -18.17 2.91
N LYS A 126 -1.35 -18.10 1.67
CA LYS A 126 -1.21 -19.29 0.81
C LYS A 126 -0.30 -20.35 1.43
N ALA A 127 0.83 -19.94 2.00
CA ALA A 127 1.75 -20.85 2.68
C ALA A 127 1.12 -21.56 3.88
N GLN A 128 0.18 -20.91 4.60
CA GLN A 128 -0.57 -21.55 5.68
C GLN A 128 -1.59 -22.57 5.16
N ASN A 129 -2.26 -22.27 4.06
CA ASN A 129 -3.28 -23.15 3.49
C ASN A 129 -2.67 -24.41 2.86
N ALA A 130 -1.41 -24.37 2.42
CA ALA A 130 -0.68 -25.53 1.91
C ALA A 130 -0.15 -26.48 3.01
N GLN A 131 -0.17 -26.05 4.28
CA GLN A 131 0.27 -26.84 5.45
C GLN A 131 -0.89 -27.47 6.23
N LYS A 132 -2.14 -27.24 5.79
CA LYS A 132 -3.35 -27.88 6.30
C LYS A 132 -3.74 -29.03 5.38
#